data_AF-A0A516GXM3-F1
#
_entry.id   AF-A0A516GXM3-F1
#
_cell.length_a   1.000
_cell.length_b   1.000
_cell.length_c   1.000
_cell.angle_alpha   90.00
_cell.angle_beta   90.00
_cell.angle_gamma   90.00
#
_symmetry.space_group_name_H-M   'P 1'
#
loop_
_entity.id
_entity.type
_entity.pdbx_description
1 polymer ?
#
loop_
_entity_poly.entity_id
_entity_poly.type
_entity_poly.pdbx_seq_one_letter_code
_entity_poly.pdbx_strand_id
1 'polypeptide(L)'
;MNLTPREKDKLLVAMAATVARRRLERGVKLNHPEAIALITDFVVEGARDGRSVADLMQAGATVITRAQVMDGIAEMIHEIQVEATFPDGTKLVTVHNPIR
;
A
#
# COMPACT_ATOMS: atom_id res chain seq x y z
N MET A 1 -22.74 8.72 -3.67
CA MET A 1 -21.48 9.32 -4.14
C MET A 1 -21.39 9.13 -5.65
N ASN A 2 -20.97 10.15 -6.41
CA ASN A 2 -20.74 10.04 -7.86
C ASN A 2 -19.25 9.78 -8.12
N LEU A 3 -18.81 8.56 -7.81
CA LEU A 3 -17.41 8.18 -7.88
C LEU A 3 -16.99 7.88 -9.32
N THR A 4 -15.86 8.45 -9.71
CA THR A 4 -15.12 8.07 -10.92
C THR A 4 -14.66 6.61 -10.83
N PRO A 5 -14.37 5.93 -11.96
CA PRO A 5 -13.82 4.57 -11.95
C PRO A 5 -12.59 4.44 -11.06
N ARG A 6 -11.67 5.41 -11.13
CA ARG A 6 -10.45 5.45 -10.34
C ARG A 6 -10.69 5.56 -8.83
N GLU A 7 -11.69 6.33 -8.41
CA GLU A 7 -12.07 6.39 -7.00
C GLU A 7 -12.69 5.06 -6.52
N LYS A 8 -13.44 4.37 -7.37
CA LYS A 8 -13.94 3.02 -7.06
C LYS A 8 -12.79 2.02 -6.93
N ASP A 9 -11.80 2.08 -7.80
CA ASP A 9 -10.61 1.21 -7.71
C ASP A 9 -9.85 1.43 -6.40
N LYS A 10 -9.70 2.68 -5.96
CA LYS A 10 -9.11 3.00 -4.65
C LYS A 10 -9.91 2.40 -3.48
N LEU A 11 -11.25 2.39 -3.56
CA LEU A 11 -12.08 1.71 -2.55
C LEU A 11 -11.88 0.19 -2.55
N LEU A 12 -11.70 -0.43 -3.73
CA LEU A 12 -11.40 -1.86 -3.81
C LEU A 12 -10.05 -2.18 -3.18
N VAL A 13 -9.05 -1.33 -3.38
CA VAL A 13 -7.74 -1.46 -2.73
C VAL A 13 -7.86 -1.35 -1.21
N ALA A 14 -8.58 -0.35 -0.69
CA ALA A 14 -8.79 -0.19 0.75
C ALA A 14 -9.51 -1.41 1.36
N MET A 15 -10.48 -1.99 0.65
CA MET A 15 -11.13 -3.24 1.07
C MET A 15 -10.16 -4.42 1.05
N ALA A 16 -9.34 -4.57 0.01
CA ALA A 16 -8.33 -5.63 -0.07
C ALA A 16 -7.30 -5.50 1.07
N ALA A 17 -6.86 -4.28 1.38
CA ALA A 17 -5.96 -4.00 2.50
C ALA A 17 -6.59 -4.34 3.85
N THR A 18 -7.88 -4.04 4.03
CA THR A 18 -8.63 -4.43 5.24
C THR A 18 -8.67 -5.95 5.40
N VAL A 19 -8.94 -6.70 4.32
CA VAL A 19 -8.93 -8.17 4.33
C VAL A 19 -7.53 -8.71 4.63
N ALA A 20 -6.50 -8.14 4.02
CA ALA A 20 -5.09 -8.50 4.25
C ALA A 20 -4.66 -8.24 5.70
N ARG A 21 -5.00 -7.08 6.27
CA ARG A 21 -4.72 -6.73 7.68
C ARG A 21 -5.32 -7.76 8.64
N ARG A 22 -6.60 -8.10 8.44
CA ARG A 22 -7.28 -9.12 9.26
C ARG A 22 -6.65 -10.51 9.12
N ARG A 23 -6.10 -10.86 7.96
CA ARG A 23 -5.37 -12.13 7.77
C ARG A 23 -4.05 -12.10 8.53
N LEU A 24 -3.29 -11.01 8.41
CA LEU A 24 -2.03 -10.83 9.11
C LEU A 24 -2.19 -10.85 10.64
N GLU A 25 -3.24 -10.21 11.17
CA GLU A 25 -3.58 -10.23 12.60
C GLU A 25 -3.85 -11.63 13.15
N ARG A 26 -4.30 -12.57 12.30
CA ARG A 26 -4.47 -13.99 12.66
C ARG A 26 -3.20 -14.82 12.46
N GLY A 27 -2.07 -14.19 12.11
CA GLY A 27 -0.79 -14.87 11.85
C GLY A 27 -0.67 -15.49 10.46
N VAL A 28 -1.56 -15.19 9.52
CA VAL A 28 -1.45 -15.67 8.14
C VAL A 28 -0.41 -14.83 7.40
N LYS A 29 0.62 -15.48 6.87
CA LYS A 29 1.59 -14.83 5.96
C LYS A 29 0.89 -14.32 4.70
N LEU A 30 1.18 -13.08 4.33
CA LEU A 30 0.56 -12.41 3.20
C LEU A 30 1.10 -12.93 1.87
N ASN A 31 0.23 -13.06 0.88
CA ASN A 31 0.62 -13.31 -0.51
C ASN A 31 0.89 -12.00 -1.27
N HIS A 32 1.21 -12.09 -2.55
CA HIS A 32 1.56 -10.97 -3.42
C HIS A 32 0.51 -9.83 -3.45
N PRO A 33 -0.77 -10.06 -3.82
CA PRO A 33 -1.76 -8.97 -3.88
C PRO A 33 -2.10 -8.39 -2.50
N GLU A 34 -2.02 -9.19 -1.43
CA GLU A 34 -2.27 -8.71 -0.06
C GLU A 34 -1.19 -7.75 0.42
N ALA A 35 0.08 -8.07 0.14
CA ALA A 35 1.21 -7.20 0.44
C ALA A 35 1.09 -5.86 -0.32
N ILE A 36 0.82 -5.91 -1.63
CA ILE A 36 0.62 -4.71 -2.43
C ILE A 36 -0.54 -3.86 -1.90
N ALA A 37 -1.68 -4.49 -1.58
CA ALA A 37 -2.84 -3.77 -1.09
C ALA A 37 -2.55 -3.02 0.21
N LEU A 38 -1.89 -3.66 1.18
CA LEU A 38 -1.56 -3.03 2.46
C LEU A 38 -0.62 -1.82 2.32
N ILE A 39 0.42 -1.96 1.49
CA ILE A 39 1.37 -0.86 1.28
C ILE A 39 0.70 0.27 0.47
N THR A 40 -0.14 -0.06 -0.51
CA THR A 40 -0.89 0.93 -1.30
C THR A 40 -1.85 1.72 -0.44
N ASP A 41 -2.63 1.04 0.42
CA ASP A 41 -3.54 1.64 1.40
C ASP A 41 -2.81 2.59 2.34
N PHE A 42 -1.66 2.19 2.88
CA PHE A 42 -0.81 3.05 3.71
C PHE A 42 -0.39 4.34 3.00
N VAL A 43 -0.01 4.27 1.71
CA VAL A 43 0.38 5.44 0.94
C VAL A 43 -0.83 6.36 0.68
N VAL A 44 -1.99 5.80 0.35
CA VAL A 44 -3.22 6.57 0.10
C VAL A 44 -3.66 7.31 1.37
N GLU A 45 -3.70 6.63 2.51
CA GLU A 45 -4.08 7.23 3.80
C GLU A 45 -3.03 8.25 4.27
N GLY A 46 -1.75 7.95 4.09
CA GLY A 46 -0.69 8.90 4.42
C GLY A 46 -0.73 10.18 3.59
N ALA A 47 -1.10 10.09 2.31
CA ALA A 47 -1.34 11.27 1.47
C ALA A 47 -2.55 12.06 1.96
N ARG A 48 -3.62 11.36 2.40
CA ARG A 48 -4.81 11.97 2.98
C ARG A 48 -4.51 12.72 4.29
N ASP A 49 -3.58 12.20 5.08
CA ASP A 49 -3.05 12.82 6.32
C ASP A 49 -2.12 14.01 6.06
N GLY A 50 -1.80 14.29 4.79
CA GLY A 50 -0.94 15.42 4.41
C GLY A 50 0.55 15.15 4.57
N ARG A 51 0.98 13.89 4.66
CA ARG A 51 2.40 13.52 4.62
C ARG A 51 3.00 13.87 3.26
N SER A 52 4.31 14.11 3.22
CA SER A 52 4.99 14.42 1.96
C SER A 52 5.18 13.17 1.09
N VAL A 53 5.30 13.34 -0.23
CA VAL A 53 5.65 12.25 -1.14
C VAL A 53 6.95 11.56 -0.70
N ALA A 54 7.99 12.33 -0.37
CA ALA A 54 9.29 11.79 0.03
C ALA A 54 9.23 10.95 1.31
N ASP A 55 8.41 11.37 2.28
CA ASP A 55 8.16 10.61 3.50
C ASP A 55 7.46 9.28 3.20
N LEU A 56 6.41 9.30 2.36
CA LEU A 56 5.69 8.08 1.98
C LEU A 56 6.51 7.11 1.12
N MET A 57 7.44 7.60 0.30
CA MET A 57 8.39 6.76 -0.44
C MET A 57 9.27 5.94 0.50
N GLN A 58 9.66 6.50 1.66
CA GLN A 58 10.50 5.80 2.64
C GLN A 58 9.66 4.94 3.60
N ALA A 59 8.60 5.51 4.16
CA ALA A 59 7.76 4.84 5.15
C ALA A 59 6.93 3.70 4.55
N GLY A 60 6.62 3.75 3.25
CA GLY A 60 5.98 2.63 2.55
C GLY A 60 6.81 1.34 2.62
N ALA A 61 8.13 1.44 2.75
CA ALA A 61 9.03 0.30 2.87
C ALA A 61 9.19 -0.25 4.30
N THR A 62 8.41 0.28 5.26
CA THR A 62 8.41 -0.17 6.65
C THR A 62 7.06 -0.70 7.12
N VAL A 63 6.08 -0.81 6.20
CA VAL A 63 4.70 -1.20 6.53
C VAL A 63 4.61 -2.67 6.93
N ILE A 64 5.36 -3.52 6.23
CA ILE A 64 5.42 -4.96 6.47
C ILE A 64 6.87 -5.46 6.30
N THR A 65 7.17 -6.57 6.94
CA THR A 65 8.50 -7.20 6.96
C THR A 65 8.49 -8.51 6.18
N ARG A 66 9.68 -9.02 5.82
CA ARG A 66 9.84 -10.35 5.21
C ARG A 66 9.19 -11.49 6.00
N ALA A 67 9.15 -11.39 7.32
CA ALA A 67 8.54 -12.43 8.17
C ALA A 67 7.01 -12.50 8.02
N GLN A 68 6.37 -11.42 7.56
CA GLN A 68 4.92 -11.27 7.45
C GLN A 68 4.38 -11.69 6.08
N VAL A 69 5.24 -12.07 5.13
CA VAL A 69 4.87 -12.48 3.78
C VAL A 69 5.28 -13.93 3.52
N MET A 70 4.65 -14.55 2.52
CA MET A 70 5.05 -15.86 2.01
C MET A 70 6.45 -15.80 1.38
N ASP A 71 7.13 -16.94 1.31
CA ASP A 71 8.49 -17.01 0.79
C ASP A 71 8.52 -16.59 -0.69
N GLY A 72 9.52 -15.79 -1.07
CA GLY A 72 9.66 -15.24 -2.43
C GLY A 72 8.88 -13.95 -2.70
N ILE A 73 7.89 -13.58 -1.85
CA ILE A 73 7.06 -12.39 -2.11
C ILE A 73 7.87 -11.09 -2.02
N ALA A 74 8.83 -11.00 -1.11
CA ALA A 74 9.67 -9.81 -0.98
C ALA A 74 10.55 -9.58 -2.21
N GLU A 75 11.03 -10.65 -2.84
CA GLU A 75 11.83 -10.60 -4.07
C GLU A 75 10.99 -10.25 -5.29
N MET A 76 9.71 -10.63 -5.32
CA MET A 76 8.81 -10.36 -6.45
C MET A 76 8.39 -8.89 -6.54
N ILE A 77 8.36 -8.16 -5.42
CA ILE A 77 7.85 -6.79 -5.35
C ILE A 77 9.03 -5.82 -5.29
N HIS A 78 9.54 -5.42 -6.46
CA HIS A 78 10.66 -4.46 -6.55
C HIS A 78 10.24 -3.02 -6.27
N GLU A 79 9.04 -2.65 -6.70
CA GLU A 79 8.45 -1.35 -6.41
C GLU A 79 6.93 -1.41 -6.44
N ILE A 80 6.31 -0.47 -5.73
CA ILE A 80 4.88 -0.21 -5.79
C ILE A 80 4.69 1.25 -6.16
N GLN A 81 3.89 1.49 -7.19
CA GLN A 81 3.56 2.82 -7.68
C GLN A 81 2.10 3.14 -7.35
N VAL A 82 1.88 4.24 -6.63
CA VAL A 82 0.57 4.63 -6.12
C VAL A 82 0.30 6.08 -6.45
N GLU A 83 -0.78 6.35 -7.17
CA GLU A 83 -1.23 7.73 -7.35
C GLU A 83 -2.21 8.14 -6.24
N ALA A 84 -1.75 8.99 -5.33
CA ALA A 84 -2.52 9.46 -4.19
C ALA A 84 -2.83 10.96 -4.29
N THR A 85 -3.90 11.40 -3.62
CA THR A 85 -4.35 12.80 -3.64
C THR A 85 -3.87 13.48 -2.36
N PHE A 86 -2.91 14.38 -2.52
CA PHE A 86 -2.32 15.19 -1.46
C PHE A 86 -3.06 16.52 -1.33
N PRO A 87 -2.82 17.30 -0.25
CA PRO A 87 -3.40 18.64 -0.11
C PRO A 87 -3.11 19.58 -1.28
N ASP A 88 -2.01 19.35 -2.00
CA ASP A 88 -1.57 20.15 -3.15
C ASP A 88 -1.78 19.45 -4.51
N GLY A 89 -2.57 18.38 -4.55
CA GLY A 89 -2.98 17.70 -5.77
C GLY A 89 -2.57 16.23 -5.86
N THR A 90 -2.92 15.60 -6.98
CA THR A 90 -2.60 14.18 -7.21
C THR A 90 -1.15 14.01 -7.62
N LYS A 91 -0.44 13.09 -6.95
CA LYS A 91 0.97 12.79 -7.22
C LYS A 91 1.20 11.28 -7.24
N LEU A 92 2.22 10.85 -7.99
CA LEU A 92 2.71 9.48 -8.00
C LEU A 92 3.73 9.29 -6.88
N VAL A 93 3.54 8.26 -6.06
CA VAL A 93 4.49 7.81 -5.04
C VAL A 93 5.05 6.46 -5.49
N THR A 94 6.37 6.35 -5.56
CA THR A 94 7.05 5.08 -5.85
C THR A 94 7.77 4.60 -4.59
N VAL A 95 7.35 3.46 -4.05
CA VAL A 95 8.01 2.81 -2.93
C VAL A 95 8.92 1.71 -3.48
N HIS A 96 10.23 1.92 -3.40
CA HIS A 96 11.22 0.95 -3.85
C HIS A 96 11.58 -0.05 -2.76
N ASN A 97 11.71 -1.33 -3.13
CA ASN A 97 11.98 -2.47 -2.25
C ASN A 97 11.13 -2.40 -0.97
N PRO A 98 9.78 -2.43 -1.10
CA PRO A 98 8.87 -2.12 -0.02
C PRO A 98 8.85 -3.18 1.11
N ILE A 99 9.47 -4.33 0.90
CA ILE A 99 9.56 -5.42 1.88
C ILE A 99 11.04 -5.73 2.11
N ARG A 100 11.58 -5.26 3.23
CA ARG A 100 13.00 -5.43 3.59
C ARG A 100 13.24 -6.58 4.56
#